data_AF-A0A7S1PS97-F1
#
_entry.id   AF-A0A7S1PS97-F1
#
_cell.length_a   1.000
_cell.length_b   1.000
_cell.length_c   1.000
_cell.angle_alpha   90.00
_cell.angle_beta   90.00
_cell.angle_gamma   90.00
#
_symmetry.space_group_name_H-M   'P 1'
#
loop_
_entity.id
_entity.type
_entity.pdbx_description
1 polymer ?
#
loop_
_entity_poly.entity_id
_entity_poly.type
_entity_poly.pdbx_seq_one_letter_code
_entity_poly.pdbx_strand_id
1 'polypeptide(L)'
;VCPSPGNVTGGSITSEECTMAVMRACQKLEQRISPYYTSGESWADAVSAATYAGADLVATGLGNTARVAPPNASRYNSWGCAVSVVEVDTLTGQFEIKHTDLLFDCGISMNPAIDIGQVEGGFMFGVGWFTSEEVKWDPTTGYAEMAGSWRYKPPGAYDVPEVLNVTLLENSNNKVGVLNSKAVGEPPLALA
;
A
#
# COMPACT_ATOMS: atom_id res chain seq x y z
N VAL A 1 7.26 -12.32 -7.29
CA VAL A 1 7.15 -10.85 -7.43
C VAL A 1 7.84 -10.48 -8.74
N CYS A 2 7.10 -10.27 -9.82
CA CYS A 2 7.70 -9.79 -11.06
C CYS A 2 7.99 -8.29 -10.88
N PRO A 3 9.26 -7.85 -10.89
CA PRO A 3 9.53 -6.43 -11.01
C PRO A 3 8.99 -6.00 -12.36
N SER A 4 8.11 -5.00 -12.37
CA SER A 4 7.86 -4.21 -13.57
C SER A 4 9.23 -3.76 -14.10
N PRO A 5 9.67 -4.21 -15.29
CA PRO A 5 11.00 -3.84 -15.80
C PRO A 5 11.05 -2.36 -16.28
N GLY A 6 10.08 -1.52 -15.92
CA GLY A 6 9.91 -0.18 -16.47
C GLY A 6 9.83 0.98 -15.48
N ASN A 7 9.60 0.76 -14.17
CA ASN A 7 9.42 1.84 -13.18
C ASN A 7 9.87 1.43 -11.75
N VAL A 8 10.16 2.44 -10.93
CA VAL A 8 10.47 2.30 -9.50
C VAL A 8 9.24 1.81 -8.73
N THR A 9 9.43 0.95 -7.72
CA THR A 9 8.36 0.60 -6.77
C THR A 9 8.23 1.74 -5.75
N GLY A 10 7.16 2.53 -5.84
CA GLY A 10 6.94 3.73 -5.02
C GLY A 10 5.69 4.51 -5.43
N GLY A 11 5.40 5.61 -4.73
CA GLY A 11 4.23 6.46 -5.00
C GLY A 11 2.90 5.78 -4.69
N SER A 12 2.91 4.72 -3.89
CA SER A 12 1.75 3.92 -3.48
C SER A 12 0.91 3.29 -4.61
N ILE A 13 1.41 3.21 -5.85
CA ILE A 13 0.65 2.69 -7.03
C ILE A 13 1.11 1.32 -7.52
N THR A 14 2.22 0.79 -7.00
CA THR A 14 2.85 -0.40 -7.59
C THR A 14 1.98 -1.65 -7.53
N SER A 15 1.26 -1.86 -6.42
CA SER A 15 0.31 -2.96 -6.28
C SER A 15 -0.81 -2.87 -7.32
N GLU A 16 -1.35 -1.68 -7.56
CA GLU A 16 -2.36 -1.46 -8.60
C GLU A 16 -1.81 -1.71 -10.01
N GLU A 17 -0.63 -1.20 -10.33
CA GLU A 17 0.00 -1.41 -11.64
C GLU A 17 0.26 -2.89 -11.93
N CYS A 18 0.85 -3.60 -10.96
CA CYS A 18 1.11 -5.02 -11.07
C CYS A 18 -0.19 -5.83 -11.18
N THR A 19 -1.19 -5.50 -10.38
CA THR A 19 -2.50 -6.19 -10.41
C THR A 19 -3.18 -5.98 -11.75
N MET A 20 -3.19 -4.76 -12.29
CA MET A 20 -3.74 -4.49 -13.62
C MET A 20 -3.00 -5.24 -14.73
N ALA A 21 -1.67 -5.33 -14.65
CA ALA A 21 -0.86 -6.09 -15.59
C ALA A 21 -1.23 -7.59 -15.55
N VAL A 22 -1.30 -8.16 -14.35
CA VAL A 22 -1.68 -9.57 -14.14
C VAL A 22 -3.09 -9.85 -14.64
N MET A 23 -4.07 -9.00 -14.28
CA MET A 23 -5.45 -9.13 -14.75
C MET A 23 -5.54 -9.14 -16.29
N ARG A 24 -4.81 -8.24 -16.96
CA ARG A 24 -4.77 -8.20 -18.43
C ARG A 24 -4.13 -9.44 -19.04
N ALA A 25 -3.12 -10.01 -18.40
CA ALA A 25 -2.52 -11.27 -18.84
C ALA A 25 -3.51 -12.44 -18.67
N CYS A 26 -4.15 -12.52 -17.50
CA CYS A 26 -5.17 -13.53 -17.19
C CYS A 26 -6.35 -13.46 -18.15
N GLN A 27 -6.87 -12.27 -18.47
CA GLN A 27 -7.96 -12.10 -19.43
C GLN A 27 -7.62 -12.62 -20.83
N LYS A 28 -6.38 -12.40 -21.29
CA LYS A 28 -5.92 -12.95 -22.58
C LYS A 28 -5.88 -14.48 -22.55
N LEU A 29 -5.41 -15.08 -21.46
CA LEU A 29 -5.40 -16.54 -21.30
C LEU A 29 -6.83 -17.09 -21.22
N GLU A 30 -7.70 -16.43 -20.45
CA GLU A 30 -9.10 -16.80 -20.31
C GLU A 30 -9.80 -16.83 -21.68
N GLN A 31 -9.64 -15.79 -22.51
CA GLN A 31 -10.22 -15.75 -23.86
C GLN A 31 -9.74 -16.89 -24.78
N ARG A 32 -8.51 -17.39 -24.55
CA ARG A 32 -7.91 -18.47 -25.34
C ARG A 32 -8.30 -19.85 -24.82
N ILE A 33 -8.56 -19.98 -23.52
CA ILE A 33 -8.88 -21.25 -22.86
C ILE A 33 -10.40 -21.48 -22.78
N SER A 34 -11.20 -20.42 -22.68
CA SER A 34 -12.67 -20.50 -22.55
C SER A 34 -13.37 -21.32 -23.64
N PRO A 35 -12.93 -21.35 -24.92
CA PRO A 35 -13.56 -22.21 -25.93
C PRO A 35 -13.39 -23.71 -25.66
N TYR A 36 -12.40 -24.09 -24.84
CA TYR A 36 -12.08 -25.47 -24.47
C TYR A 36 -12.60 -25.83 -23.08
N TYR A 37 -13.29 -24.91 -22.40
CA TYR A 37 -13.87 -25.16 -21.09
C TYR A 37 -15.30 -25.67 -21.23
N THR A 38 -15.50 -26.96 -21.02
CA THR A 38 -16.84 -27.58 -21.03
C THR A 38 -17.38 -27.71 -19.61
N SER A 39 -18.69 -27.55 -19.43
CA SER A 39 -19.34 -27.74 -18.13
C SER A 39 -19.11 -29.16 -17.60
N GLY A 40 -18.41 -29.29 -16.48
CA GLY A 40 -18.11 -30.55 -15.81
C GLY A 40 -16.63 -30.98 -15.89
N GLU A 41 -15.80 -30.29 -16.67
CA GLU A 41 -14.37 -30.54 -16.76
C GLU A 41 -13.56 -29.71 -15.75
N SER A 42 -12.39 -30.22 -15.37
CA SER A 42 -11.47 -29.45 -14.51
C SER A 42 -10.75 -28.37 -15.32
N TRP A 43 -10.22 -27.35 -14.64
CA TRP A 43 -9.38 -26.35 -15.29
C TRP A 43 -8.16 -26.97 -15.98
N ALA A 44 -7.59 -28.03 -15.40
CA ALA A 44 -6.45 -28.73 -15.98
C ALA A 44 -6.80 -29.37 -17.33
N ASP A 45 -7.99 -29.98 -17.44
CA ASP A 45 -8.44 -30.61 -18.67
C ASP A 45 -8.63 -29.58 -19.80
N ALA A 46 -9.21 -28.42 -19.50
CA ALA A 46 -9.38 -27.33 -20.45
C ALA A 46 -8.03 -26.77 -20.93
N VAL A 47 -7.04 -26.65 -20.04
CA VAL A 47 -5.67 -26.25 -20.39
C VAL A 47 -5.00 -27.30 -21.26
N SER A 48 -5.14 -28.59 -20.94
CA SER A 48 -4.63 -29.69 -21.76
C SER A 48 -5.27 -29.70 -23.15
N ALA A 49 -6.60 -29.54 -23.25
CA ALA A 49 -7.32 -29.47 -24.51
C ALA A 49 -6.87 -28.29 -25.37
N ALA A 50 -6.73 -27.10 -24.77
CA ALA A 50 -6.20 -25.91 -25.44
C ALA A 50 -4.76 -26.13 -25.96
N THR A 51 -3.92 -26.83 -25.18
CA THR A 51 -2.56 -27.19 -25.57
C THR A 51 -2.56 -28.13 -26.78
N TYR A 52 -3.39 -29.18 -26.76
CA TYR A 52 -3.50 -30.12 -27.89
C TYR A 52 -4.05 -29.45 -29.15
N ALA A 53 -4.90 -28.44 -29.00
CA ALA A 53 -5.41 -27.63 -30.10
C ALA A 53 -4.39 -26.59 -30.62
N GLY A 54 -3.22 -26.46 -30.00
CA GLY A 54 -2.17 -25.52 -30.40
C GLY A 54 -2.43 -24.07 -30.00
N ALA A 55 -3.27 -23.82 -28.99
CA ALA A 55 -3.51 -22.48 -28.47
C ALA A 55 -2.25 -21.90 -27.77
N ASP A 56 -2.00 -20.61 -27.95
CA ASP A 56 -0.92 -19.90 -27.27
C ASP A 56 -1.25 -19.69 -25.77
N LEU A 57 -0.57 -20.40 -24.88
CA LEU A 57 -0.75 -20.29 -23.43
C LEU A 57 0.25 -19.34 -22.75
N VAL A 58 0.99 -18.54 -23.53
CA VAL A 58 1.84 -17.48 -23.00
C VAL A 58 1.17 -16.14 -23.25
N ALA A 59 1.00 -15.36 -22.17
CA ALA A 59 0.41 -14.03 -22.27
C ALA A 59 1.21 -13.02 -21.47
N THR A 60 1.41 -11.85 -22.08
CA THR A 60 1.97 -10.68 -21.40
C THR A 60 0.87 -9.64 -21.20
N GLY A 61 0.74 -9.15 -19.98
CA GLY A 61 -0.09 -8.01 -19.64
C GLY A 61 0.77 -6.80 -19.30
N LEU A 62 0.30 -5.61 -19.67
CA LEU A 62 0.95 -4.35 -19.33
C LEU A 62 0.01 -3.58 -18.41
N GLY A 63 0.48 -3.21 -17.22
CA GLY A 63 -0.18 -2.25 -16.34
C GLY A 63 0.29 -0.86 -16.75
N ASN A 64 -0.64 0.03 -17.06
CA ASN A 64 -0.32 1.43 -17.29
C ASN A 64 -1.44 2.25 -16.67
N THR A 65 -1.28 2.58 -15.38
CA THR A 65 -2.18 3.47 -14.65
C THR A 65 -1.80 4.94 -14.86
N ALA A 66 -0.58 5.23 -15.34
CA ALA A 66 0.02 6.57 -15.23
C ALA A 66 0.35 7.31 -16.55
N ARG A 67 0.38 6.69 -17.75
CA ARG A 67 0.94 7.34 -18.96
C ARG A 67 0.03 7.50 -20.18
N VAL A 68 -1.20 6.99 -20.15
CA VAL A 68 -2.26 7.37 -21.12
C VAL A 68 -3.50 7.83 -20.37
N ALA A 69 -3.25 8.58 -19.31
CA ALA A 69 -4.24 9.39 -18.66
C ALA A 69 -4.49 10.60 -19.59
N PRO A 70 -5.68 10.81 -20.19
CA PRO A 70 -5.99 12.11 -20.78
C PRO A 70 -5.74 13.22 -19.74
N PRO A 71 -5.59 14.51 -20.13
CA PRO A 71 -5.38 15.61 -19.18
C PRO A 71 -6.40 15.70 -18.02
N ASN A 72 -7.51 14.95 -18.12
CA ASN A 72 -8.59 14.82 -17.13
C ASN A 72 -8.68 13.43 -16.49
N ALA A 73 -7.65 12.58 -16.58
CA ALA A 73 -7.71 11.26 -15.98
C ALA A 73 -7.92 11.39 -14.48
N SER A 74 -9.00 10.77 -14.02
CA SER A 74 -9.42 10.80 -12.63
C SER A 74 -8.27 10.27 -11.77
N ARG A 75 -7.65 11.15 -11.01
CA ARG A 75 -6.86 10.76 -9.84
C ARG A 75 -7.87 10.63 -8.69
N TYR A 76 -7.69 9.62 -7.85
CA TYR A 76 -8.45 9.54 -6.62
C TYR A 76 -7.61 10.12 -5.48
N ASN A 77 -8.29 10.63 -4.45
CA ASN A 77 -7.67 11.02 -3.20
C ASN A 77 -7.91 9.92 -2.17
N SER A 78 -6.89 9.67 -1.34
CA SER A 78 -7.03 8.90 -0.11
C SER A 78 -7.43 9.87 1.01
N TRP A 79 -8.37 9.43 1.85
CA TRP A 79 -8.86 10.22 2.98
C TRP A 79 -8.60 9.45 4.26
N GLY A 80 -8.38 10.16 5.34
CA GLY A 80 -8.23 9.55 6.65
C GLY A 80 -8.47 10.58 7.75
N CYS A 81 -8.74 10.08 8.93
CA CYS A 81 -8.86 10.86 10.15
C CYS A 81 -8.21 10.07 11.30
N ALA A 82 -7.57 10.79 12.21
CA ALA A 82 -6.95 10.23 13.39
C ALA A 82 -7.27 11.09 14.61
N VAL A 83 -7.42 10.43 15.75
CA VAL A 83 -7.54 11.07 17.05
C VAL A 83 -6.59 10.38 18.00
N SER A 84 -5.68 11.14 18.61
CA SER A 84 -4.70 10.65 19.57
C SER A 84 -4.86 11.36 20.90
N VAL A 85 -4.81 10.59 21.99
CA VAL A 85 -4.78 11.07 23.38
C VAL A 85 -3.37 10.84 23.91
N VAL A 86 -2.73 11.91 24.35
CA VAL A 86 -1.35 11.89 24.86
C VAL A 86 -1.30 12.39 26.30
N GLU A 87 -0.47 11.74 27.10
CA GLU A 87 -0.09 12.20 28.44
C GLU A 87 1.33 12.77 28.37
N VAL A 88 1.54 13.96 28.93
CA VAL A 88 2.84 14.66 28.86
C VAL A 88 3.30 14.95 30.29
N ASP A 89 4.49 14.47 30.63
CA ASP A 89 5.17 14.86 31.86
C ASP A 89 5.77 16.25 31.70
N THR A 90 5.13 17.23 32.36
CA THR A 90 5.54 18.64 32.32
C THR A 90 6.92 18.92 32.93
N LEU A 91 7.49 18.00 33.73
CA LEU A 91 8.80 18.17 34.35
C LEU A 91 9.94 17.70 33.43
N THR A 92 9.72 16.60 32.69
CA THR A 92 10.75 15.98 31.84
C THR A 92 10.57 16.26 30.36
N GLY A 93 9.36 16.64 29.94
CA GLY A 93 8.97 16.77 28.53
C GLY A 93 8.73 15.43 27.83
N GLN A 94 8.79 14.31 28.56
CA GLN A 94 8.42 13.00 28.02
C GLN A 94 6.92 12.91 27.80
N PHE A 95 6.50 12.12 26.82
CA PHE A 95 5.09 11.88 26.55
C PHE A 95 4.84 10.39 26.26
N GLU A 96 3.61 9.96 26.51
CA GLU A 96 3.10 8.64 26.15
C GLU A 96 1.80 8.81 25.37
N ILE A 97 1.62 8.02 24.31
CA ILE A 97 0.35 7.98 23.58
C ILE A 97 -0.54 6.92 24.25
N LYS A 98 -1.62 7.36 24.91
CA LYS A 98 -2.51 6.45 25.64
C LYS A 98 -3.48 5.74 24.71
N HIS A 99 -3.97 6.45 23.70
CA HIS A 99 -4.98 5.93 22.79
C HIS A 99 -4.90 6.62 21.44
N THR A 100 -5.01 5.86 20.36
CA THR A 100 -5.18 6.37 19.00
C THR A 100 -6.28 5.60 18.26
N ASP A 101 -7.25 6.34 17.69
CA ASP A 101 -8.23 5.80 16.73
C ASP A 101 -7.94 6.34 15.33
N LEU A 102 -7.78 5.43 14.36
CA LEU A 102 -7.55 5.73 12.96
C LEU A 102 -8.74 5.26 12.11
N LEU A 103 -9.25 6.15 11.26
CA LEU A 103 -10.19 5.81 10.18
C LEU A 103 -9.54 6.12 8.85
N PHE A 104 -9.42 5.13 7.97
CA PHE A 104 -8.72 5.29 6.68
C PHE A 104 -9.55 4.79 5.50
N ASP A 105 -9.62 5.59 4.44
CA ASP A 105 -10.29 5.26 3.18
C ASP A 105 -9.32 4.63 2.18
N CYS A 106 -9.29 3.30 2.17
CA CYS A 106 -8.54 2.48 1.23
C CYS A 106 -9.38 2.00 0.02
N GLY A 107 -10.57 2.57 -0.17
CA GLY A 107 -11.54 2.01 -1.12
C GLY A 107 -12.00 0.60 -0.73
N ILE A 108 -12.15 -0.29 -1.71
CA ILE A 108 -12.33 -1.73 -1.47
C ILE A 108 -10.95 -2.37 -1.31
N SER A 109 -10.61 -2.70 -0.07
CA SER A 109 -9.34 -3.36 0.26
C SER A 109 -9.19 -4.69 -0.46
N MET A 110 -8.02 -4.90 -1.11
CA MET A 110 -7.66 -6.19 -1.70
C MET A 110 -7.24 -7.19 -0.63
N ASN A 111 -6.62 -6.72 0.45
CA ASN A 111 -6.25 -7.51 1.60
C ASN A 111 -6.29 -6.64 2.86
N PRO A 112 -7.38 -6.72 3.66
CA PRO A 112 -7.57 -5.86 4.82
C PRO A 112 -6.44 -5.97 5.85
N ALA A 113 -5.87 -7.17 6.04
CA ALA A 113 -4.79 -7.37 7.01
C ALA A 113 -3.50 -6.64 6.61
N ILE A 114 -3.18 -6.60 5.31
CA ILE A 114 -2.02 -5.86 4.81
C ILE A 114 -2.29 -4.36 4.87
N ASP A 115 -3.48 -3.92 4.47
CA ASP A 115 -3.83 -2.50 4.44
C ASP A 115 -3.87 -1.92 5.86
N ILE A 116 -4.42 -2.64 6.84
CA ILE A 116 -4.35 -2.26 8.27
C ILE A 116 -2.89 -2.12 8.71
N GLY A 117 -2.04 -3.10 8.43
CA GLY A 117 -0.61 -3.04 8.80
C GLY A 117 0.14 -1.88 8.13
N GLN A 118 -0.26 -1.48 6.91
CA GLN A 118 0.28 -0.28 6.26
C GLN A 118 -0.20 1.00 6.94
N VAL A 119 -1.46 1.07 7.38
CA VAL A 119 -1.97 2.21 8.15
C VAL A 119 -1.26 2.34 9.49
N GLU A 120 -1.09 1.24 10.23
CA GLU A 120 -0.36 1.22 11.50
C GLU A 120 1.10 1.63 11.31
N GLY A 121 1.80 1.02 10.34
CA GLY A 121 3.20 1.31 10.07
C GLY A 121 3.43 2.73 9.56
N GLY A 122 2.57 3.22 8.67
CA GLY A 122 2.62 4.59 8.17
C GLY A 122 2.37 5.60 9.28
N PHE A 123 1.36 5.38 10.12
CA PHE A 123 1.09 6.21 11.30
C PHE A 123 2.30 6.25 12.25
N MET A 124 2.85 5.09 12.63
CA MET A 124 4.01 5.04 13.53
C MET A 124 5.25 5.71 12.92
N PHE A 125 5.44 5.63 11.60
CA PHE A 125 6.50 6.37 10.91
C PHE A 125 6.29 7.88 11.02
N GLY A 126 5.05 8.35 10.89
CA GLY A 126 4.68 9.75 11.14
C GLY A 126 4.92 10.18 12.59
N VAL A 127 4.58 9.33 13.58
CA VAL A 127 4.82 9.62 15.00
C VAL A 127 6.30 9.88 15.23
N GLY A 128 7.18 9.02 14.69
CA GLY A 128 8.62 9.22 14.75
C GLY A 128 9.05 10.53 14.12
N TRP A 129 8.62 10.77 12.88
CA TRP A 129 8.94 11.98 12.12
C TRP A 129 8.57 13.28 12.84
N PHE A 130 7.41 13.33 13.51
CA PHE A 130 6.93 14.54 14.17
C PHE A 130 7.42 14.72 15.62
N THR A 131 7.92 13.66 16.26
CA THR A 131 8.17 13.71 17.72
C THR A 131 9.58 13.31 18.14
N SER A 132 10.12 12.18 17.66
CA SER A 132 11.34 11.58 18.21
C SER A 132 12.53 11.60 17.25
N GLU A 133 12.29 11.54 15.94
CA GLU A 133 13.32 11.44 14.92
C GLU A 133 13.93 12.83 14.61
N GLU A 134 15.15 13.06 15.10
CA GLU A 134 15.89 14.30 14.87
C GLU A 134 17.22 14.00 14.16
N VAL A 135 17.53 14.76 13.10
CA VAL A 135 18.83 14.69 12.41
C VAL A 135 19.59 15.98 12.64
N LYS A 136 20.67 15.89 13.45
CA LYS A 136 21.61 17.00 13.68
C LYS A 136 22.79 16.91 12.73
N TRP A 137 23.20 18.07 12.24
CA TRP A 137 24.32 18.25 11.34
C TRP A 137 25.37 19.12 12.02
N ASP A 138 26.63 18.71 11.95
CA ASP A 138 27.74 19.53 12.42
C ASP A 138 27.84 20.79 11.53
N PRO A 139 27.78 22.01 12.10
CA PRO A 139 27.75 23.25 11.32
C PRO A 139 29.09 23.60 10.66
N THR A 140 30.19 22.99 11.09
CA THR A 140 31.54 23.23 10.56
C THR A 140 31.90 22.21 9.48
N THR A 141 31.60 20.94 9.73
CA THR A 141 32.01 19.83 8.86
C THR A 141 30.90 19.33 7.93
N GLY A 142 29.63 19.60 8.26
CA GLY A 142 28.47 19.12 7.52
C GLY A 142 28.15 17.64 7.73
N TYR A 143 28.84 16.94 8.63
CA TYR A 143 28.55 15.54 8.93
C TYR A 143 27.28 15.38 9.76
N ALA A 144 26.51 14.33 9.50
CA ALA A 144 25.38 13.94 10.34
C ALA A 144 25.90 13.42 11.68
N GLU A 145 25.63 14.14 12.77
CA GLU A 145 26.00 13.71 14.12
C GLU A 145 25.17 12.50 14.57
N MET A 146 23.99 12.35 13.99
CA MET A 146 23.03 11.26 14.25
C MET A 146 23.24 10.06 13.31
N ALA A 147 24.45 9.85 12.81
CA ALA A 147 24.76 8.71 11.96
C ALA A 147 24.66 7.38 12.74
N GLY A 148 23.55 6.65 12.55
CA GLY A 148 23.32 5.31 13.08
C GLY A 148 22.32 5.23 14.24
N SER A 149 21.85 4.01 14.53
CA SER A 149 20.78 3.72 15.49
C SER A 149 21.13 4.00 16.96
N TRP A 150 22.41 4.23 17.27
CA TRP A 150 22.80 4.61 18.63
C TRP A 150 22.31 6.01 18.99
N ARG A 151 22.27 6.92 18.00
CA ARG A 151 21.93 8.33 18.18
C ARG A 151 20.60 8.71 17.54
N TYR A 152 20.31 8.19 16.35
CA TYR A 152 19.00 8.31 15.72
C TYR A 152 18.00 7.31 16.32
N LYS A 153 16.87 7.80 16.83
CA LYS A 153 15.88 7.01 17.57
C LYS A 153 14.53 7.00 16.86
N PRO A 154 14.30 6.04 15.94
CA PRO A 154 12.96 5.79 15.44
C PRO A 154 12.08 5.22 16.57
N PRO A 155 10.75 5.33 16.45
CA PRO A 155 9.81 4.73 17.39
C PRO A 155 10.08 3.25 17.60
N GLY A 156 10.13 2.85 18.87
CA GLY A 156 10.23 1.49 19.33
C GLY A 156 8.91 0.97 19.89
N ALA A 157 8.95 -0.21 20.50
CA ALA A 157 7.76 -0.87 21.03
C ALA A 157 7.07 -0.09 22.18
N TYR A 158 7.81 0.76 22.90
CA TYR A 158 7.26 1.58 23.99
C TYR A 158 6.62 2.89 23.51
N ASP A 159 6.86 3.27 22.25
CA ASP A 159 6.30 4.50 21.67
C ASP A 159 4.95 4.23 20.98
N VAL A 160 4.57 2.95 20.84
CA VAL A 160 3.29 2.53 20.27
C VAL A 160 2.16 2.89 21.24
N PRO A 161 1.02 3.42 20.75
CA PRO A 161 -0.13 3.70 21.60
C PRO A 161 -0.58 2.46 22.39
N GLU A 162 -0.92 2.62 23.69
CA GLU A 162 -1.40 1.49 24.51
C GLU A 162 -2.65 0.85 23.89
N VAL A 163 -3.51 1.68 23.30
CA VAL A 163 -4.65 1.27 22.48
C VAL A 163 -4.50 1.90 21.10
N LEU A 164 -4.34 1.07 20.08
CA LEU A 164 -4.31 1.48 18.68
C LEU A 164 -5.44 0.78 17.92
N ASN A 165 -6.46 1.54 17.54
CA ASN A 165 -7.57 1.02 16.74
C ASN A 165 -7.46 1.54 15.31
N VAL A 166 -7.54 0.62 14.35
CA VAL A 166 -7.56 0.96 12.93
C VAL A 166 -8.85 0.46 12.30
N THR A 167 -9.62 1.38 11.72
CA THR A 167 -10.85 1.08 10.98
C THR A 167 -10.66 1.49 9.52
N LEU A 168 -10.96 0.57 8.61
CA LEU A 168 -11.03 0.88 7.18
C LEU A 168 -12.45 1.36 6.85
N LEU A 169 -12.57 2.45 6.10
CA LEU A 169 -13.87 3.02 5.73
C LEU A 169 -14.65 2.04 4.84
N GLU A 170 -15.77 1.56 5.36
CA GLU A 170 -16.63 0.63 4.62
C GLU A 170 -17.35 1.31 3.44
N ASN A 171 -17.73 0.51 2.44
CA ASN A 171 -18.54 0.93 1.28
C ASN A 171 -17.95 2.10 0.46
N SER A 172 -16.63 2.32 0.54
CA SER A 172 -15.92 3.32 -0.27
C SER A 172 -15.54 2.75 -1.65
N ASN A 173 -16.44 2.86 -2.63
CA ASN A 173 -16.14 2.37 -3.98
C ASN A 173 -15.29 3.36 -4.76
N ASN A 174 -14.08 2.96 -5.18
CA ASN A 174 -13.22 3.74 -6.07
C ASN A 174 -13.24 3.21 -7.52
N LYS A 175 -14.18 3.65 -8.35
CA LYS A 175 -14.31 3.16 -9.75
C LYS A 175 -13.06 3.36 -10.63
N VAL A 176 -12.14 4.20 -10.20
CA VAL A 176 -10.88 4.49 -10.90
C VAL A 176 -9.79 3.48 -10.53
N GLY A 177 -9.73 3.08 -9.26
CA GLY A 177 -8.71 2.19 -8.73
C GLY A 177 -8.91 0.75 -9.19
N VAL A 178 -7.83 -0.01 -9.18
CA VAL A 178 -7.87 -1.42 -9.58
C VAL A 178 -8.70 -2.20 -8.56
N LEU A 179 -9.71 -2.93 -9.03
CA LEU A 179 -10.66 -3.66 -8.16
C LEU A 179 -11.39 -2.76 -7.15
N ASN A 180 -11.52 -1.46 -7.44
CA ASN A 180 -12.05 -0.44 -6.53
C ASN A 180 -11.17 -0.11 -5.31
N SER A 181 -9.90 -0.49 -5.30
CA SER A 181 -8.95 -0.19 -4.23
C SER A 181 -8.42 1.25 -4.28
N LYS A 182 -7.72 1.67 -3.22
CA LYS A 182 -6.93 2.91 -3.15
C LYS A 182 -5.57 2.63 -2.52
N ALA A 183 -4.61 3.49 -2.83
CA ALA A 183 -3.30 3.58 -2.20
C ALA A 183 -3.36 3.76 -0.66
N VAL A 184 -2.59 2.92 0.05
CA VAL A 184 -2.50 2.91 1.53
C VAL A 184 -1.09 3.17 2.07
N GLY A 185 -0.03 3.01 1.27
CA GLY A 185 1.34 3.01 1.80
C GLY A 185 1.83 4.33 2.40
N GLU A 186 1.73 5.42 1.64
CA GLU A 186 2.21 6.75 2.07
C GLU A 186 1.20 7.60 2.87
N PRO A 187 -0.11 7.63 2.54
CA PRO A 187 -1.03 8.59 3.15
C PRO A 187 -1.17 8.53 4.68
N PRO A 188 -1.14 7.36 5.36
CA PRO A 188 -1.28 7.27 6.81
C PRO A 188 -0.20 7.99 7.62
N LEU A 189 0.95 8.32 7.02
CA LEU A 189 2.01 9.10 7.67
C LEU A 189 1.50 10.45 8.19
N ALA A 190 0.66 11.12 7.41
CA ALA A 190 0.13 12.43 7.76
C ALA A 190 -0.97 12.41 8.84
N LEU A 191 -1.34 11.22 9.33
CA LEU A 191 -2.33 11.05 10.39
C LEU A 191 -1.73 11.10 11.80
N ALA A 192 -0.40 11.05 11.92
CA ALA A 192 0.31 11.13 13.18
C ALA A 192 0.27 12.50 13.84
#